data_AF-A0A7J0A6W7-F1
#
_entry.id   AF-A0A7J0A6W7-F1
#
_cell.length_a   1.000
_cell.length_b   1.000
_cell.length_c   1.000
_cell.angle_alpha   90.00
_cell.angle_beta   90.00
_cell.angle_gamma   90.00
#
_symmetry.space_group_name_H-M   'P 1'
#
loop_
_entity.id
_entity.type
_entity.pdbx_description
1 polymer ?
#
loop_
_entity_poly.entity_id
_entity_poly.type
_entity_poly.pdbx_seq_one_letter_code
_entity_poly.pdbx_strand_id
1 'polypeptide(L)'
;MKKVTCFLLLAWICNSIQMFAQEKMVQVREDGVYMYVDQMPVYSQGGQEGIMKYLTEAVRYPIVAQEKGISGNVFVQFVVKKNGRISDFKVVRGVEPSLDEEALRVVKGIPGKWIPGREKGKKVPVSYTIPISFRLTGKSQLPSLSNSVTVNKNIKTPLEGIWQICTCVKPLGDGKFDIQTGPYLKILSSDKNLFNVHLSVISGRSVITAMGTYEQTSDNTYVEKIFKSVTDPELTGADSNLEFRFVSENLLEISYRLPGRPVNSKEIWVRVIQPNLKQPEILLQTF
;
A
#
# COMPACT_ATOMS: atom_id res chain seq x y z
N MET A 1 6.80 -40.01 -47.40
CA MET A 1 6.49 -39.99 -45.94
C MET A 1 7.16 -38.85 -45.14
N LYS A 2 8.21 -38.16 -45.63
CA LYS A 2 8.87 -37.06 -44.88
C LYS A 2 8.17 -35.68 -44.94
N LYS A 3 7.25 -35.45 -45.87
CA LYS A 3 6.55 -34.14 -46.03
C LYS A 3 5.30 -33.99 -45.15
N VAL A 4 4.70 -35.09 -44.71
CA VAL A 4 3.45 -35.08 -43.91
C VAL A 4 3.74 -34.86 -42.42
N THR A 5 4.88 -35.32 -41.92
CA THR A 5 5.31 -35.15 -40.53
C THR A 5 5.67 -33.71 -40.17
N CYS A 6 6.11 -32.89 -41.13
CA CYS A 6 6.45 -31.48 -40.88
C CYS A 6 5.20 -30.59 -40.70
N PHE A 7 4.11 -30.89 -41.41
CA PHE A 7 2.84 -30.16 -41.30
C PHE A 7 2.11 -30.41 -39.98
N LEU A 8 2.20 -31.63 -39.43
CA LEU A 8 1.56 -31.96 -38.17
C LEU A 8 2.28 -31.32 -36.97
N LEU A 9 3.60 -31.17 -37.02
CA LEU A 9 4.37 -30.44 -36.00
C LEU A 9 4.10 -28.92 -36.04
N LEU A 10 3.98 -28.31 -37.21
CA LEU A 10 3.61 -26.90 -37.37
C LEU A 10 2.18 -26.61 -36.88
N ALA A 11 1.23 -27.52 -37.13
CA ALA A 11 -0.13 -27.41 -36.62
C ALA A 11 -0.23 -27.59 -35.09
N TRP A 12 0.67 -28.41 -34.51
CA TRP A 12 0.75 -28.58 -33.05
C TRP A 12 1.38 -27.36 -32.37
N ILE A 13 2.43 -26.78 -32.96
CA ILE A 13 3.07 -25.55 -32.45
C ILE A 13 2.09 -24.36 -32.55
N CYS A 14 1.30 -24.27 -33.62
CA CYS A 14 0.32 -23.20 -33.79
C CYS A 14 -0.85 -23.30 -32.79
N ASN A 15 -1.27 -24.52 -32.40
CA ASN A 15 -2.29 -24.72 -31.36
C ASN A 15 -1.77 -24.50 -29.93
N SER A 16 -0.46 -24.54 -29.70
CA SER A 16 0.14 -24.20 -28.40
C SER A 16 0.44 -22.71 -28.21
N ILE A 17 0.25 -21.87 -29.25
CA ILE A 17 0.49 -20.41 -29.17
C ILE A 17 -0.81 -19.62 -28.94
N GLN A 18 -1.95 -20.28 -28.70
CA GLN A 18 -3.08 -19.63 -28.01
C GLN A 18 -2.76 -19.47 -26.51
N MET A 19 -1.58 -18.91 -26.24
CA MET A 19 -1.19 -18.29 -25.00
C MET A 19 -2.30 -17.32 -24.65
N PHE A 20 -2.89 -17.54 -23.47
CA PHE A 20 -3.91 -16.72 -22.86
C PHE A 20 -3.50 -15.24 -22.85
N ALA A 21 -3.77 -14.52 -23.93
CA ALA A 21 -3.94 -13.09 -23.91
C ALA A 21 -5.31 -12.85 -23.29
N GLN A 22 -5.41 -12.93 -21.96
CA GLN A 22 -6.51 -12.29 -21.27
C GLN A 22 -6.39 -10.80 -21.57
N GLU A 23 -7.19 -10.31 -22.52
CA GLU A 23 -7.38 -8.87 -22.67
C GLU A 23 -7.92 -8.36 -21.34
N LYS A 24 -7.06 -7.66 -20.60
CA LYS A 24 -7.44 -7.00 -19.36
C LYS A 24 -8.56 -6.01 -19.72
N MET A 25 -9.79 -6.30 -19.29
CA MET A 25 -10.92 -5.41 -19.52
C MET A 25 -10.64 -4.08 -18.81
N VAL A 26 -10.30 -3.06 -19.60
CA VAL A 26 -10.07 -1.71 -19.12
C VAL A 26 -11.43 -1.12 -18.73
N GLN A 27 -11.60 -0.82 -17.45
CA GLN A 27 -12.81 -0.20 -16.93
C GLN A 27 -12.77 1.30 -17.22
N VAL A 28 -13.47 1.72 -18.29
CA VAL A 28 -13.61 3.12 -18.70
C VAL A 28 -15.05 3.55 -18.42
N ARG A 29 -15.20 4.70 -17.75
CA ARG A 29 -16.51 5.34 -17.54
C ARG A 29 -17.05 5.87 -18.86
N GLU A 30 -18.37 6.11 -18.94
CA GLU A 30 -19.03 6.69 -20.12
C GLU A 30 -18.44 8.06 -20.54
N ASP A 31 -17.89 8.81 -19.58
CA ASP A 31 -17.22 10.10 -19.80
C ASP A 31 -15.76 9.98 -20.28
N GLY A 32 -15.29 8.77 -20.60
CA GLY A 32 -13.96 8.52 -21.12
C GLY A 32 -12.83 8.57 -20.07
N VAL A 33 -13.17 8.55 -18.78
CA VAL A 33 -12.20 8.48 -17.68
C VAL A 33 -11.93 7.04 -17.29
N TYR A 34 -10.64 6.72 -17.19
CA TYR A 34 -10.16 5.37 -16.89
C TYR A 34 -10.10 5.16 -15.38
N MET A 35 -10.54 4.01 -14.89
CA MET A 35 -10.35 3.65 -13.48
C MET A 35 -9.00 2.97 -13.24
N TYR A 36 -8.56 2.18 -14.22
CA TYR A 36 -7.32 1.43 -14.19
C TYR A 36 -6.63 1.50 -15.54
N VAL A 37 -5.32 1.66 -15.51
CA VAL A 37 -4.47 1.78 -16.70
C VAL A 37 -3.15 1.07 -16.47
N ASP A 38 -2.38 0.83 -17.54
CA ASP A 38 -1.03 0.24 -17.45
C ASP A 38 -0.09 0.99 -16.51
N GLN A 39 -0.13 2.34 -16.53
CA GLN A 39 0.67 3.20 -15.66
C GLN A 39 -0.23 4.21 -14.96
N MET A 40 -0.41 4.07 -13.64
CA MET A 40 -1.23 5.00 -12.86
C MET A 40 -0.61 6.39 -12.79
N PRO A 41 -1.41 7.46 -12.60
CA PRO A 41 -0.88 8.79 -12.38
C PRO A 41 0.03 8.86 -11.15
N VAL A 42 1.10 9.64 -11.25
CA VAL A 42 2.07 9.84 -10.18
C VAL A 42 2.21 11.32 -9.89
N TYR A 43 2.13 11.72 -8.63
CA TYR A 43 2.34 13.11 -8.26
C TYR A 43 3.77 13.57 -8.54
N SER A 44 3.96 14.71 -9.21
CA SER A 44 5.28 15.08 -9.74
C SER A 44 6.28 15.50 -8.66
N GLN A 45 5.81 15.90 -7.47
CA GLN A 45 6.67 16.35 -6.37
C GLN A 45 6.93 15.21 -5.37
N GLY A 46 7.51 14.10 -5.84
CA GLY A 46 7.87 12.97 -4.97
C GLY A 46 6.81 11.88 -4.84
N GLY A 47 5.90 11.75 -5.82
CA GLY A 47 4.94 10.66 -5.89
C GLY A 47 4.07 10.56 -4.63
N GLN A 48 3.88 9.35 -4.14
CA GLN A 48 3.04 9.10 -2.98
C GLN A 48 3.58 9.74 -1.70
N GLU A 49 4.90 9.71 -1.47
CA GLU A 49 5.53 10.35 -0.29
C GLU A 49 5.29 11.86 -0.27
N GLY A 50 5.41 12.51 -1.43
CA GLY A 50 5.14 13.93 -1.60
C GLY A 50 3.69 14.31 -1.25
N ILE A 51 2.73 13.49 -1.69
CA ILE A 51 1.32 13.65 -1.31
C ILE A 51 1.17 13.53 0.20
N MET A 52 1.71 12.46 0.79
CA MET A 52 1.56 12.20 2.23
C MET A 52 2.16 13.32 3.09
N LYS A 53 3.32 13.86 2.69
CA LYS A 53 3.92 15.01 3.33
C LYS A 53 3.00 16.23 3.29
N TYR A 54 2.49 16.56 2.10
CA TYR A 54 1.55 17.67 1.94
C TYR A 54 0.29 17.50 2.80
N LEU A 55 -0.33 16.31 2.77
CA LEU A 55 -1.54 16.03 3.53
C LEU A 55 -1.32 16.19 5.04
N THR A 56 -0.18 15.70 5.55
CA THR A 56 0.15 15.81 6.98
C THR A 56 0.27 17.27 7.43
N GLU A 57 0.76 18.15 6.56
CA GLU A 57 0.92 19.58 6.84
C GLU A 57 -0.37 20.37 6.61
N ALA A 58 -1.22 19.95 5.67
CA ALA A 58 -2.38 20.71 5.20
C ALA A 58 -3.70 20.35 5.91
N VAL A 59 -3.85 19.13 6.41
CA VAL A 59 -5.08 18.66 7.08
C VAL A 59 -5.24 19.33 8.43
N ARG A 60 -6.41 19.93 8.67
CA ARG A 60 -6.81 20.53 9.93
C ARG A 60 -8.04 19.82 10.45
N TYR A 61 -8.01 19.40 11.70
CA TYR A 61 -9.17 18.75 12.28
C TYR A 61 -10.27 19.80 12.60
N PRO A 62 -11.48 19.69 12.03
CA PRO A 62 -12.58 20.59 12.34
C PRO A 62 -13.01 20.53 13.81
N ILE A 63 -13.14 21.68 14.48
CA ILE A 63 -13.49 21.78 15.91
C ILE A 63 -14.80 21.04 16.21
N VAL A 64 -15.80 21.16 15.34
CA VAL A 64 -17.11 20.49 15.49
C VAL A 64 -16.97 18.97 15.56
N ALA A 65 -16.10 18.38 14.73
CA ALA A 65 -15.84 16.94 14.77
C ALA A 65 -14.95 16.54 15.96
N GLN A 66 -14.05 17.43 16.42
CA GLN A 66 -13.26 17.22 17.64
C GLN A 66 -14.14 17.15 18.88
N GLU A 67 -15.03 18.13 19.07
CA GLU A 67 -15.95 18.21 20.21
C GLU A 67 -16.90 17.02 20.27
N LYS A 68 -17.33 16.52 19.10
CA LYS A 68 -18.20 15.35 18.99
C LYS A 68 -17.46 14.00 19.09
N GLY A 69 -16.13 14.00 19.18
CA GLY A 69 -15.37 12.75 19.25
C GLY A 69 -15.32 11.96 17.94
N ILE A 70 -15.67 12.56 16.80
CA ILE A 70 -15.91 11.84 15.54
C ILE A 70 -14.60 11.67 14.79
N SER A 71 -14.15 10.43 14.61
CA SER A 71 -12.94 10.05 13.85
C SER A 71 -13.29 9.11 12.69
N GLY A 72 -12.44 9.03 11.68
CA GLY A 72 -12.64 8.11 10.54
C GLY A 72 -11.79 8.45 9.31
N ASN A 73 -12.00 7.69 8.24
CA ASN A 73 -11.33 7.90 6.95
C ASN A 73 -12.33 8.44 5.92
N VAL A 74 -12.04 9.62 5.39
CA VAL A 74 -12.79 10.22 4.28
C VAL A 74 -12.07 9.92 2.97
N PHE A 75 -12.78 9.40 1.98
CA PHE A 75 -12.21 9.06 0.68
C PHE A 75 -12.62 10.09 -0.37
N VAL A 76 -11.65 10.79 -0.92
CA VAL A 76 -11.86 11.79 -1.96
C VAL A 76 -11.37 11.26 -3.29
N GLN A 77 -12.28 11.17 -4.24
CA GLN A 77 -12.00 10.83 -5.63
C GLN A 77 -11.88 12.11 -6.47
N PHE A 78 -10.93 12.12 -7.40
CA PHE A 78 -10.74 13.17 -8.40
C PHE A 78 -10.17 12.59 -9.69
N VAL A 79 -10.15 13.37 -10.76
CA VAL A 79 -9.63 12.95 -12.07
C VAL A 79 -8.31 13.65 -12.34
N VAL A 80 -7.27 12.87 -12.65
CA VAL A 80 -6.01 13.37 -13.20
C VAL A 80 -6.13 13.44 -14.72
N LYS A 81 -6.14 14.65 -15.28
CA LYS A 81 -6.24 14.90 -16.72
C LYS A 81 -4.93 14.56 -17.44
N LYS A 82 -5.01 14.41 -18.77
CA LYS A 82 -3.85 14.17 -19.67
C LYS A 82 -2.73 15.22 -19.57
N ASN A 83 -3.07 16.44 -19.13
CA ASN A 83 -2.14 17.55 -18.93
C ASN A 83 -1.55 17.60 -17.49
N GLY A 84 -1.89 16.62 -16.64
CA GLY A 84 -1.42 16.54 -15.26
C GLY A 84 -2.16 17.42 -14.26
N ARG A 85 -3.23 18.11 -14.67
CA ARG A 85 -4.11 18.85 -13.75
C ARG A 85 -5.16 17.93 -13.14
N ILE A 86 -5.58 18.26 -11.92
CA ILE A 86 -6.62 17.54 -11.19
C ILE A 86 -7.97 18.28 -11.32
N SER A 87 -9.07 17.54 -11.40
CA SER A 87 -10.45 18.05 -11.49
C SER A 87 -11.46 17.07 -10.92
N ASP A 88 -12.74 17.44 -10.93
CA ASP A 88 -13.87 16.53 -10.67
C ASP A 88 -13.77 15.83 -9.31
N PHE A 89 -13.54 16.65 -8.29
CA PHE A 89 -13.40 16.22 -6.90
C PHE A 89 -14.75 15.88 -6.29
N LYS A 90 -14.84 14.70 -5.67
CA LYS A 90 -16.01 14.27 -4.90
C LYS A 90 -15.60 13.39 -3.73
N VAL A 91 -16.35 13.48 -2.65
CA VAL A 91 -16.26 12.52 -1.55
C VAL A 91 -17.04 11.28 -1.96
N VAL A 92 -16.37 10.12 -2.04
CA VAL A 92 -17.00 8.84 -2.41
C VAL A 92 -17.36 8.01 -1.19
N ARG A 93 -16.71 8.27 -0.05
CA ARG A 93 -17.04 7.72 1.25
C ARG A 93 -16.72 8.77 2.30
N GLY A 94 -17.78 9.36 2.84
CA GLY A 94 -17.70 10.35 3.91
C GLY A 94 -17.75 9.71 5.29
N VAL A 95 -17.54 10.54 6.30
CA VAL A 95 -17.72 10.16 7.72
C VAL A 95 -18.68 11.14 8.38
N GLU A 96 -18.38 12.42 8.28
CA GLU A 96 -19.15 13.51 8.87
C GLU A 96 -18.94 14.77 8.02
N PRO A 97 -19.96 15.61 7.81
CA PRO A 97 -19.89 16.71 6.85
C PRO A 97 -18.69 17.66 7.03
N SER A 98 -18.30 17.98 8.25
CA SER A 98 -17.15 18.86 8.49
C SER A 98 -15.82 18.19 8.14
N LEU A 99 -15.68 16.88 8.40
CA LEU A 99 -14.53 16.09 7.95
C LEU A 99 -14.49 15.96 6.43
N ASP A 100 -15.65 15.78 5.81
CA ASP A 100 -15.80 15.63 4.36
C ASP A 100 -15.41 16.92 3.61
N GLU A 101 -15.88 18.06 4.11
CA GLU A 101 -15.54 19.39 3.58
C GLU A 101 -14.03 19.66 3.70
N GLU A 102 -13.44 19.34 4.85
CA GLU A 102 -12.02 19.53 5.07
C GLU A 102 -11.16 18.62 4.17
N ALA A 103 -11.51 17.33 4.06
CA ALA A 103 -10.83 16.43 3.15
C ALA A 103 -10.90 16.94 1.70
N LEU A 104 -12.05 17.44 1.28
CA LEU A 104 -12.25 18.02 -0.04
C LEU A 104 -11.41 19.29 -0.24
N ARG A 105 -11.33 20.17 0.77
CA ARG A 105 -10.49 21.38 0.74
C ARG A 105 -9.02 21.03 0.54
N VAL A 106 -8.51 20.09 1.33
CA VAL A 106 -7.11 19.67 1.29
C VAL A 106 -6.78 19.05 -0.07
N VAL A 107 -7.60 18.13 -0.58
CA VAL A 107 -7.33 17.45 -1.86
C VAL A 107 -7.42 18.42 -3.05
N LYS A 108 -8.35 19.39 -3.01
CA LYS A 108 -8.39 20.48 -4.00
C LYS A 108 -7.16 21.40 -3.94
N GLY A 109 -6.54 21.51 -2.78
CA GLY A 109 -5.38 22.35 -2.51
C GLY A 109 -4.03 21.71 -2.86
N ILE A 110 -3.99 20.46 -3.31
CA ILE A 110 -2.73 19.76 -3.64
C ILE A 110 -1.95 20.59 -4.69
N PRO A 111 -0.75 21.09 -4.35
CA PRO A 111 0.00 21.98 -5.23
C PRO A 111 0.64 21.19 -6.37
N GLY A 112 0.97 21.85 -7.48
CA GLY A 112 1.78 21.25 -8.55
C GLY A 112 0.98 20.45 -9.58
N LYS A 113 1.65 19.49 -10.22
CA LYS A 113 1.10 18.71 -11.33
C LYS A 113 1.26 17.22 -11.06
N TRP A 114 0.54 16.43 -11.84
CA TRP A 114 0.65 14.99 -11.87
C TRP A 114 1.25 14.54 -13.19
N ILE A 115 2.07 13.50 -13.14
CA ILE A 115 2.39 12.68 -14.30
C ILE A 115 1.10 11.94 -14.64
N PRO A 116 0.53 12.16 -15.84
CA PRO A 116 -0.74 11.56 -16.22
C PRO A 116 -0.60 10.04 -16.39
N GLY A 117 -1.69 9.32 -16.16
CA GLY A 117 -1.72 7.89 -16.41
C GLY A 117 -1.57 7.55 -17.89
N ARG A 118 -1.06 6.35 -18.17
CA ARG A 118 -0.90 5.84 -19.53
C ARG A 118 -1.57 4.48 -19.70
N GLU A 119 -2.28 4.35 -20.81
CA GLU A 119 -2.88 3.09 -21.28
C GLU A 119 -2.38 2.84 -22.69
N LYS A 120 -1.81 1.65 -22.96
CA LYS A 120 -1.21 1.29 -24.25
C LYS A 120 -0.25 2.39 -24.78
N GLY A 121 0.55 2.95 -23.87
CA GLY A 121 1.51 4.03 -24.15
C GLY A 121 0.92 5.43 -24.35
N LYS A 122 -0.40 5.60 -24.39
CA LYS A 122 -1.08 6.90 -24.59
C LYS A 122 -1.51 7.52 -23.26
N LYS A 123 -1.33 8.84 -23.12
CA LYS A 123 -1.81 9.59 -21.94
C LYS A 123 -3.33 9.63 -21.91
N VAL A 124 -3.92 9.22 -20.80
CA VAL A 124 -5.39 9.15 -20.60
C VAL A 124 -5.79 9.81 -19.28
N PRO A 125 -7.03 10.34 -19.17
CA PRO A 125 -7.54 10.83 -17.90
C PRO A 125 -7.87 9.64 -16.99
N VAL A 126 -7.45 9.72 -15.73
CA VAL A 126 -7.60 8.60 -14.78
C VAL A 126 -8.28 9.09 -13.50
N SER A 127 -9.24 8.31 -13.01
CA SER A 127 -9.86 8.49 -11.71
C SER A 127 -8.91 8.03 -10.61
N TYR A 128 -8.61 8.90 -9.66
CA TYR A 128 -7.69 8.67 -8.56
C TYR A 128 -8.41 8.94 -7.23
N THR A 129 -8.19 8.10 -6.21
CA THR A 129 -8.85 8.26 -4.90
C THR A 129 -7.80 8.28 -3.80
N ILE A 130 -7.89 9.28 -2.92
CA ILE A 130 -7.00 9.44 -1.75
C ILE A 130 -7.84 9.30 -0.48
N PRO A 131 -7.44 8.42 0.46
CA PRO A 131 -8.00 8.40 1.82
C PRO A 131 -7.34 9.48 2.68
N ILE A 132 -8.16 10.29 3.37
CA ILE A 132 -7.76 11.26 4.38
C ILE A 132 -8.20 10.74 5.74
N SER A 133 -7.25 10.51 6.65
CA SER A 133 -7.53 9.96 7.98
C SER A 133 -7.65 11.08 9.01
N PHE A 134 -8.79 11.12 9.71
CA PHE A 134 -9.03 11.97 10.87
C PHE A 134 -9.06 11.10 12.12
N ARG A 135 -8.13 11.33 13.04
CA ARG A 135 -8.05 10.61 14.31
C ARG A 135 -7.86 11.59 15.46
N LEU A 136 -8.71 11.49 16.47
CA LEU A 136 -8.51 12.22 17.72
C LEU A 136 -7.48 11.48 18.56
N THR A 137 -6.39 12.15 18.90
CA THR A 137 -5.50 11.74 19.98
C THR A 137 -6.18 12.10 21.30
N GLY A 138 -7.19 11.33 21.69
CA GLY A 138 -7.90 11.56 22.94
C GLY A 138 -6.99 11.36 24.15
N LYS A 139 -6.87 12.38 25.01
CA LYS A 139 -6.80 12.15 26.46
C LYS A 139 -8.14 11.53 26.89
N SER A 140 -8.30 10.24 26.69
CA SER A 140 -9.49 9.53 27.17
C SER A 140 -9.22 9.00 28.58
N GLN A 141 -9.95 9.54 29.56
CA GLN A 141 -10.17 8.87 30.83
C GLN A 141 -11.18 7.74 30.59
N LEU A 142 -10.71 6.62 30.05
CA LEU A 142 -11.30 5.31 30.30
C LEU A 142 -10.40 4.62 31.33
N PRO A 143 -10.95 3.85 32.30
CA PRO A 143 -10.14 3.05 33.19
C PRO A 143 -9.23 2.19 32.31
N SER A 144 -7.93 2.39 32.48
CA SER A 144 -6.88 1.84 31.64
C SER A 144 -7.00 0.33 31.57
N LEU A 145 -7.59 -0.18 30.49
CA LEU A 145 -7.18 -1.49 29.98
C LEU A 145 -5.86 -1.25 29.25
N SER A 146 -4.81 -1.07 30.04
CA SER A 146 -3.44 -1.01 29.58
C SER A 146 -3.06 -2.37 29.00
N ASN A 147 -3.37 -2.60 27.73
CA ASN A 147 -2.50 -3.45 26.91
C ASN A 147 -1.24 -2.63 26.57
N SER A 148 -0.53 -2.21 27.60
CA SER A 148 0.87 -1.83 27.49
C SER A 148 1.59 -3.11 27.16
N VAL A 149 1.96 -3.29 25.88
CA VAL A 149 2.92 -4.31 25.50
C VAL A 149 4.23 -3.94 26.22
N THR A 150 4.55 -4.66 27.28
CA THR A 150 5.83 -4.54 27.96
C THR A 150 6.90 -5.01 26.98
N VAL A 151 7.66 -4.07 26.43
CA VAL A 151 8.78 -4.37 25.52
C VAL A 151 9.90 -5.02 26.34
N ASN A 152 9.91 -6.35 26.38
CA ASN A 152 11.04 -7.11 26.89
C ASN A 152 12.18 -7.00 25.86
N LYS A 153 13.22 -6.22 26.20
CA LYS A 153 14.35 -5.87 25.32
C LYS A 153 15.24 -7.04 24.85
N ASN A 154 14.90 -8.31 25.13
CA ASN A 154 15.78 -9.46 24.89
C ASN A 154 15.15 -10.63 24.12
N ILE A 155 13.99 -10.46 23.47
CA ILE A 155 13.43 -11.50 22.60
C ILE A 155 13.97 -11.31 21.19
N LYS A 156 14.85 -12.23 20.71
CA LYS A 156 15.16 -12.33 19.27
C LYS A 156 13.87 -12.80 18.57
N THR A 157 13.12 -11.87 18.01
CA THR A 157 11.92 -12.18 17.23
C THR A 157 12.29 -12.69 15.84
N PRO A 158 11.67 -13.78 15.35
CA PRO A 158 11.93 -14.25 13.99
C PRO A 158 11.36 -13.27 12.96
N LEU A 159 12.00 -13.20 11.79
CA LEU A 159 11.45 -12.48 10.62
C LEU A 159 10.15 -13.10 10.13
N GLU A 160 9.96 -14.40 10.34
CA GLU A 160 8.76 -15.15 9.96
C GLU A 160 7.50 -14.49 10.55
N GLY A 161 6.47 -14.37 9.71
CA GLY A 161 5.19 -13.79 10.08
C GLY A 161 4.53 -13.00 8.97
N ILE A 162 3.38 -12.42 9.32
CA ILE A 162 2.65 -11.48 8.48
C ILE A 162 2.95 -10.08 9.01
N TRP A 163 3.37 -9.22 8.11
CA TRP A 163 3.81 -7.87 8.39
C TRP A 163 2.94 -6.89 7.61
N GLN A 164 2.49 -5.82 8.24
CA GLN A 164 1.77 -4.74 7.56
C GLN A 164 2.65 -3.49 7.49
N ILE A 165 2.71 -2.88 6.31
CA ILE A 165 3.52 -1.68 6.12
C ILE A 165 3.02 -0.55 7.01
N CYS A 166 3.92 0.23 7.59
CA CYS A 166 3.63 1.47 8.31
C CYS A 166 3.86 2.66 7.37
N THR A 167 2.89 3.54 7.26
CA THR A 167 3.02 4.83 6.56
C THR A 167 3.49 5.95 7.48
N CYS A 168 3.30 5.79 8.79
CA CYS A 168 3.80 6.72 9.80
C CYS A 168 4.07 5.97 11.11
N VAL A 169 5.19 6.27 11.75
CA VAL A 169 5.53 5.79 13.09
C VAL A 169 6.05 6.97 13.90
N LYS A 170 5.34 7.34 14.96
CA LYS A 170 5.73 8.44 15.85
C LYS A 170 5.97 7.89 17.27
N PRO A 171 7.15 8.09 17.87
CA PRO A 171 7.38 7.70 19.25
C PRO A 171 6.53 8.57 20.18
N LEU A 172 5.88 7.95 21.16
CA LEU A 172 5.04 8.62 22.18
C LEU A 172 5.72 8.68 23.56
N GLY A 173 6.88 8.05 23.73
CA GLY A 173 7.53 7.83 25.04
C GLY A 173 7.25 6.43 25.60
N ASP A 174 8.03 6.00 26.59
CA ASP A 174 7.88 4.72 27.31
C ASP A 174 7.80 3.46 26.41
N GLY A 175 8.48 3.48 25.26
CA GLY A 175 8.45 2.39 24.29
C GLY A 175 7.13 2.27 23.50
N LYS A 176 6.25 3.28 23.57
CA LYS A 176 5.00 3.35 22.82
C LYS A 176 5.18 4.12 21.51
N PHE A 177 4.41 3.70 20.50
CA PHE A 177 4.42 4.29 19.17
C PHE A 177 2.97 4.55 18.71
N ASP A 178 2.74 5.71 18.10
CA ASP A 178 1.58 5.97 17.25
C ASP A 178 1.91 5.47 15.84
N ILE A 179 1.18 4.45 15.38
CA ILE A 179 1.45 3.74 14.14
C ILE A 179 0.25 3.91 13.20
N GLN A 180 0.54 4.39 11.99
CA GLN A 180 -0.39 4.39 10.87
C GLN A 180 0.05 3.33 9.87
N THR A 181 -0.87 2.44 9.51
CA THR A 181 -0.62 1.32 8.59
C THR A 181 -1.07 1.65 7.18
N GLY A 182 -0.32 1.16 6.19
CA GLY A 182 -0.70 1.20 4.78
C GLY A 182 -1.36 -0.09 4.29
N PRO A 183 -1.69 -0.14 2.99
CA PRO A 183 -2.46 -1.22 2.38
C PRO A 183 -1.57 -2.38 1.88
N TYR A 184 -0.37 -2.58 2.42
CA TYR A 184 0.49 -3.68 2.00
C TYR A 184 0.76 -4.64 3.13
N LEU A 185 0.67 -5.93 2.82
CA LEU A 185 1.18 -7.00 3.65
C LEU A 185 2.43 -7.60 3.02
N LYS A 186 3.41 -7.91 3.85
CA LYS A 186 4.54 -8.79 3.53
C LYS A 186 4.38 -10.06 4.35
N ILE A 187 4.38 -11.20 3.68
CA ILE A 187 4.27 -12.52 4.29
C ILE A 187 5.62 -13.19 4.14
N LEU A 188 6.26 -13.47 5.26
CA LEU A 188 7.49 -14.25 5.37
C LEU A 188 7.11 -15.58 6.02
N SER A 189 6.92 -16.62 5.21
CA SER A 189 6.44 -17.91 5.69
C SER A 189 7.57 -18.76 6.28
N SER A 190 7.21 -19.76 7.10
CA SER A 190 8.18 -20.68 7.70
C SER A 190 8.92 -21.55 6.68
N ASP A 191 8.29 -21.83 5.53
CA ASP A 191 8.85 -22.56 4.39
C ASP A 191 9.66 -21.66 3.43
N LYS A 192 10.06 -20.46 3.89
CA LYS A 192 10.95 -19.53 3.19
C LYS A 192 10.37 -18.92 1.90
N ASN A 193 9.05 -18.94 1.75
CA ASN A 193 8.36 -18.17 0.73
C ASN A 193 8.11 -16.72 1.18
N LEU A 194 8.10 -15.82 0.21
CA LEU A 194 7.84 -14.39 0.36
C LEU A 194 6.65 -14.02 -0.53
N PHE A 195 5.69 -13.27 0.03
CA PHE A 195 4.64 -12.62 -0.74
C PHE A 195 4.44 -11.17 -0.28
N ASN A 196 4.46 -10.22 -1.21
CA ASN A 196 3.92 -8.89 -0.96
C ASN A 196 2.50 -8.85 -1.53
N VAL A 197 1.54 -8.40 -0.75
CA VAL A 197 0.12 -8.35 -1.10
C VAL A 197 -0.40 -6.93 -0.89
N HIS A 198 -1.01 -6.36 -1.93
CA HIS A 198 -1.75 -5.12 -1.82
C HIS A 198 -3.21 -5.39 -1.45
N LEU A 199 -3.64 -4.81 -0.34
CA LEU A 199 -5.02 -4.82 0.15
C LEU A 199 -5.80 -3.69 -0.52
N SER A 200 -6.70 -4.04 -1.43
CA SER A 200 -7.61 -3.08 -2.04
C SER A 200 -8.78 -2.80 -1.09
N VAL A 201 -9.04 -1.52 -0.81
CA VAL A 201 -10.13 -1.08 0.09
C VAL A 201 -11.30 -0.45 -0.69
N ILE A 202 -11.15 -0.23 -2.00
CA ILE A 202 -12.03 0.67 -2.77
C ILE A 202 -12.74 -0.04 -3.94
N SER A 203 -12.13 -1.03 -4.60
CA SER A 203 -12.60 -1.42 -5.95
C SER A 203 -12.28 -2.83 -6.44
N GLY A 204 -11.92 -3.78 -5.56
CA GLY A 204 -11.72 -5.16 -6.00
C GLY A 204 -10.85 -6.01 -5.09
N ARG A 205 -10.56 -7.24 -5.55
CA ARG A 205 -9.79 -8.29 -4.87
C ARG A 205 -8.38 -7.82 -4.50
N SER A 206 -7.85 -8.30 -3.38
CA SER A 206 -6.43 -8.17 -3.04
C SER A 206 -5.56 -8.81 -4.11
N VAL A 207 -4.38 -8.23 -4.35
CA VAL A 207 -3.46 -8.68 -5.41
C VAL A 207 -2.08 -8.94 -4.83
N ILE A 208 -1.47 -10.06 -5.22
CA ILE A 208 -0.05 -10.32 -4.94
C ILE A 208 0.78 -9.41 -5.84
N THR A 209 1.53 -8.49 -5.25
CA THR A 209 2.38 -7.54 -5.97
C THR A 209 3.79 -8.04 -6.13
N ALA A 210 4.29 -8.91 -5.24
CA ALA A 210 5.54 -9.62 -5.45
C ALA A 210 5.48 -11.02 -4.85
N MET A 211 6.22 -11.95 -5.44
CA MET A 211 6.42 -13.28 -4.88
C MET A 211 7.88 -13.73 -5.08
N GLY A 212 8.36 -14.54 -4.15
CA GLY A 212 9.74 -15.03 -4.17
C GLY A 212 10.04 -15.94 -3.00
N THR A 213 11.32 -16.08 -2.69
CA THR A 213 11.80 -16.73 -1.47
C THR A 213 12.64 -15.76 -0.66
N TYR A 214 12.80 -16.03 0.63
CA TYR A 214 13.70 -15.25 1.48
C TYR A 214 14.59 -16.14 2.35
N GLU A 215 15.80 -15.68 2.63
CA GLU A 215 16.75 -16.39 3.47
C GLU A 215 17.50 -15.41 4.37
N GLN A 216 17.45 -15.63 5.69
CA GLN A 216 18.20 -14.83 6.64
C GLN A 216 19.69 -15.20 6.56
N THR A 217 20.54 -14.24 6.26
CA THR A 217 21.97 -14.45 6.04
C THR A 217 22.83 -14.07 7.24
N SER A 218 22.32 -13.24 8.14
CA SER A 218 22.98 -12.91 9.42
C SER A 218 21.96 -12.44 10.47
N ASP A 219 22.44 -11.99 11.64
CA ASP A 219 21.60 -11.42 12.69
C ASP A 219 20.84 -10.14 12.28
N ASN A 220 21.28 -9.45 11.23
CA ASN A 220 20.67 -8.20 10.74
C ASN A 220 20.54 -8.11 9.22
N THR A 221 20.78 -9.19 8.48
CA THR A 221 20.63 -9.21 7.01
C THR A 221 19.83 -10.42 6.54
N TYR A 222 19.10 -10.24 5.44
CA TYR A 222 18.43 -11.31 4.73
C TYR A 222 18.38 -11.01 3.22
N VAL A 223 18.19 -12.04 2.41
CA VAL A 223 18.10 -11.93 0.95
C VAL A 223 16.69 -12.30 0.51
N GLU A 224 16.08 -11.48 -0.34
CA GLU A 224 14.85 -11.80 -1.06
C GLU A 224 15.19 -12.15 -2.51
N LYS A 225 14.88 -13.38 -2.95
CA LYS A 225 14.98 -13.80 -4.35
C LYS A 225 13.62 -13.59 -5.00
N ILE A 226 13.46 -12.50 -5.73
CA ILE A 226 12.16 -12.08 -6.25
C ILE A 226 11.91 -12.75 -7.60
N PHE A 227 10.89 -13.62 -7.67
CA PHE A 227 10.51 -14.28 -8.91
C PHE A 227 9.75 -13.35 -9.85
N LYS A 228 8.91 -12.50 -9.27
CA LYS A 228 8.11 -11.50 -10.00
C LYS A 228 7.70 -10.39 -9.07
N SER A 229 7.85 -9.14 -9.50
CA SER A 229 7.32 -7.96 -8.84
C SER A 229 6.61 -7.04 -9.84
N VAL A 230 5.42 -6.57 -9.46
CA VAL A 230 4.61 -5.61 -10.21
C VAL A 230 4.93 -4.18 -9.78
N THR A 231 5.25 -3.97 -8.50
CA THR A 231 5.57 -2.64 -7.96
C THR A 231 6.97 -2.20 -8.33
N ASP A 232 7.91 -3.14 -8.37
CA ASP A 232 9.33 -2.89 -8.61
C ASP A 232 9.86 -3.88 -9.65
N PRO A 233 9.53 -3.70 -10.94
CA PRO A 233 9.88 -4.66 -11.98
C PRO A 233 11.38 -4.91 -12.09
N GLU A 234 12.22 -3.93 -11.75
CA GLU A 234 13.70 -4.06 -11.72
C GLU A 234 14.22 -5.13 -10.75
N LEU A 235 13.43 -5.55 -9.76
CA LEU A 235 13.82 -6.60 -8.82
C LEU A 235 13.47 -8.00 -9.34
N THR A 236 12.69 -8.11 -10.42
CA THR A 236 12.27 -9.40 -10.97
C THR A 236 13.48 -10.20 -11.48
N GLY A 237 13.71 -11.37 -10.89
CA GLY A 237 14.86 -12.23 -11.19
C GLY A 237 16.16 -11.81 -10.50
N ALA A 238 16.12 -10.86 -9.57
CA ALA A 238 17.28 -10.39 -8.83
C ALA A 238 17.26 -10.84 -7.36
N ASP A 239 18.46 -11.00 -6.80
CA ASP A 239 18.68 -11.20 -5.37
C ASP A 239 18.77 -9.82 -4.70
N SER A 240 17.74 -9.48 -3.93
CA SER A 240 17.70 -8.24 -3.15
C SER A 240 18.31 -8.48 -1.78
N ASN A 241 19.43 -7.81 -1.49
CA ASN A 241 20.06 -7.87 -0.17
C ASN A 241 19.46 -6.78 0.72
N LEU A 242 18.89 -7.17 1.86
CA LEU A 242 18.23 -6.25 2.78
C LEU A 242 18.87 -6.34 4.17
N GLU A 243 18.99 -5.17 4.79
CA GLU A 243 19.32 -5.03 6.21
C GLU A 243 18.02 -4.87 7.00
N PHE A 244 17.95 -5.44 8.19
CA PHE A 244 16.78 -5.29 9.05
C PHE A 244 17.18 -5.05 10.51
N ARG A 245 16.29 -4.39 11.25
CA ARG A 245 16.37 -4.28 12.71
C ARG A 245 14.99 -4.26 13.32
N PHE A 246 14.83 -4.93 14.45
CA PHE A 246 13.63 -4.78 15.27
C PHE A 246 13.72 -3.50 16.09
N VAL A 247 12.83 -2.55 15.82
CA VAL A 247 12.61 -1.34 16.63
C VAL A 247 11.88 -1.70 17.93
N SER A 248 10.99 -2.69 17.85
CA SER A 248 10.38 -3.39 18.98
C SER A 248 10.05 -4.83 18.55
N GLU A 249 9.56 -5.67 19.47
CA GLU A 249 9.14 -7.06 19.18
C GLU A 249 8.20 -7.16 17.95
N ASN A 250 7.34 -6.17 17.77
CA ASN A 250 6.34 -6.14 16.71
C ASN A 250 6.59 -5.07 15.66
N LEU A 251 7.74 -4.38 15.69
CA LEU A 251 8.05 -3.30 14.75
C LEU A 251 9.41 -3.54 14.11
N LEU A 252 9.39 -3.82 12.81
CA LEU A 252 10.54 -4.20 11.99
C LEU A 252 10.87 -3.04 11.04
N GLU A 253 12.11 -2.55 11.08
CA GLU A 253 12.64 -1.63 10.07
C GLU A 253 13.48 -2.43 9.08
N ILE A 254 13.22 -2.25 7.79
CA ILE A 254 13.95 -2.86 6.69
C ILE A 254 14.59 -1.75 5.87
N SER A 255 15.86 -1.90 5.56
CA SER A 255 16.64 -0.99 4.72
C SER A 255 17.20 -1.74 3.53
N TYR A 256 17.07 -1.16 2.34
CA TYR A 256 17.54 -1.78 1.10
C TYR A 256 17.91 -0.72 0.07
N ARG A 257 18.64 -1.14 -0.97
CA ARG A 257 19.06 -0.27 -2.06
C ARG A 257 18.46 -0.75 -3.37
N LEU A 258 17.66 0.10 -4.00
CA LEU A 258 17.18 -0.15 -5.35
C LEU A 258 18.26 0.14 -6.38
N PRO A 259 18.42 -0.70 -7.42
CA PRO A 259 19.30 -0.42 -8.54
C PRO A 259 19.04 0.98 -9.12
N GLY A 260 20.10 1.75 -9.37
CA GLY A 260 19.99 3.09 -9.94
C GLY A 260 19.55 4.19 -8.97
N ARG A 261 19.26 3.89 -7.69
CA ARG A 261 18.97 4.92 -6.68
C ARG A 261 20.20 5.24 -5.80
N PRO A 262 20.48 6.53 -5.53
CA PRO A 262 21.63 6.95 -4.73
C PRO A 262 21.40 6.79 -3.22
N VAL A 263 20.14 6.73 -2.77
CA VAL A 263 19.77 6.70 -1.35
C VAL A 263 19.14 5.35 -1.00
N ASN A 264 19.49 4.82 0.18
CA ASN A 264 18.86 3.62 0.73
C ASN A 264 17.39 3.91 1.04
N SER A 265 16.51 3.01 0.59
CA SER A 265 15.09 3.03 0.92
C SER A 265 14.88 2.39 2.29
N LYS A 266 13.91 2.89 3.04
CA LYS A 266 13.53 2.37 4.35
C LYS A 266 12.05 2.09 4.40
N GLU A 267 11.71 0.94 4.95
CA GLU A 267 10.34 0.55 5.24
C GLU A 267 10.23 0.18 6.72
N ILE A 268 9.10 0.54 7.34
CA ILE A 268 8.79 0.09 8.69
C ILE A 268 7.54 -0.76 8.61
N TRP A 269 7.56 -1.91 9.27
CA TRP A 269 6.54 -2.93 9.22
C TRP A 269 6.10 -3.29 10.63
N VAL A 270 4.79 -3.37 10.86
CA VAL A 270 4.21 -3.84 12.12
C VAL A 270 3.73 -5.27 11.97
N ARG A 271 4.00 -6.11 12.97
CA ARG A 271 3.56 -7.51 12.96
C ARG A 271 2.03 -7.57 13.06
N VAL A 272 1.40 -8.32 12.17
CA VAL A 272 -0.03 -8.64 12.26
C VAL A 272 -0.18 -9.72 13.32
N ILE A 273 -0.91 -9.41 14.39
CA ILE A 273 -1.17 -10.31 15.50
C ILE A 273 -2.64 -10.72 15.52
N GLN A 274 -2.91 -11.97 15.84
CA GLN A 274 -4.26 -12.41 16.17
C GLN A 274 -4.67 -11.74 17.49
N PRO A 275 -5.78 -10.98 17.55
CA PRO A 275 -6.25 -10.43 18.81
C PRO A 275 -6.64 -11.57 19.75
N ASN A 276 -6.38 -11.39 21.04
CA ASN A 276 -6.75 -12.37 22.06
C ASN A 276 -8.28 -12.52 22.08
N LEU A 277 -8.79 -13.69 21.67
CA LEU A 277 -10.20 -13.96 21.37
C LEU A 277 -11.15 -13.88 22.58
N LYS A 278 -10.67 -13.55 23.79
CA LYS A 278 -11.50 -13.41 24.99
C LYS A 278 -12.37 -12.14 25.03
N GLN A 279 -12.24 -11.24 24.06
CA GLN A 279 -13.13 -10.08 23.89
C GLN A 279 -13.60 -9.98 22.43
N PRO A 280 -14.76 -10.58 22.09
CA PRO A 280 -15.32 -10.55 20.74
C PRO A 280 -15.89 -9.18 20.33
N GLU A 281 -15.85 -8.16 21.19
CA GLU A 281 -16.52 -6.87 20.98
C GLU A 281 -15.86 -5.99 19.90
N ILE A 282 -14.63 -6.29 19.47
CA ILE A 282 -13.92 -5.50 18.44
C ILE A 282 -14.40 -5.84 17.01
N LEU A 283 -15.14 -6.94 16.83
CA LEU A 283 -15.58 -7.39 15.50
C LEU A 283 -16.92 -6.80 15.01
N LEU A 284 -17.59 -5.95 15.80
CA LEU A 284 -18.93 -5.44 15.47
C LEU A 284 -19.06 -3.92 15.58
N GLN A 285 -18.28 -3.15 14.81
CA GLN A 285 -18.61 -1.74 14.53
C GLN A 285 -18.34 -1.28 13.08
N THR A 286 -18.20 -2.20 12.12
CA THR A 286 -18.18 -1.80 10.70
C THR A 286 -18.67 -2.95 9.81
N PHE A 287 -19.99 -3.02 9.64
CA PHE A 287 -20.62 -3.42 8.39
C PHE A 287 -21.47 -2.24 7.92
#